data_AF-A0A4S3MM06-F1
#
_entry.id   AF-A0A4S3MM06-F1
#
_cell.length_a   1.000
_cell.length_b   1.000
_cell.length_c   1.000
_cell.angle_alpha   90.00
_cell.angle_beta   90.00
_cell.angle_gamma   90.00
#
_symmetry.space_group_name_H-M   'P 1'
#
loop_
_entity.id
_entity.type
_entity.pdbx_description
1 polymer ?
#
loop_
_entity_poly.entity_id
_entity_poly.type
_entity_poly.pdbx_seq_one_letter_code
_entity_poly.pdbx_strand_id
1 'polypeptide(L)'
;MKALGIIGVGVAGVLSACVAAPAAKAPSGAAVARAGAAPVVLDGVSYETSVQPGPPGTILLRMGAVQAQGMTVSIRPAAMYQGKAAKDVAAAACAQAGGRFNPAVTGRFAGGETWEFRGACA
;
A
#
# COMPACT_ATOMS: atom_id res chain seq x y z
N MET A 1 -33.81 59.40 34.71
CA MET A 1 -32.68 60.05 35.40
C MET A 1 -31.96 59.02 36.26
N LYS A 2 -30.62 59.03 36.26
CA LYS A 2 -29.65 58.26 37.08
C LYS A 2 -29.45 56.80 36.63
N ALA A 3 -28.35 56.36 35.99
CA ALA A 3 -26.90 56.59 36.08
C ALA A 3 -26.17 55.71 37.12
N LEU A 4 -25.18 54.98 36.58
CA LEU A 4 -23.94 54.43 37.15
C LEU A 4 -23.96 53.22 38.09
N GLY A 5 -23.00 52.32 37.84
CA GLY A 5 -22.39 51.49 38.87
C GLY A 5 -21.66 50.25 38.37
N ILE A 6 -20.44 50.41 37.85
CA ILE A 6 -19.46 49.32 37.62
C ILE A 6 -18.95 48.83 38.99
N ILE A 7 -18.67 47.53 39.15
CA ILE A 7 -17.52 46.90 39.83
C ILE A 7 -17.84 45.41 40.06
N GLY A 8 -16.93 44.51 39.70
CA GLY A 8 -17.00 43.12 40.17
C GLY A 8 -16.16 42.14 39.39
N VAL A 9 -14.84 42.31 39.43
CA VAL A 9 -13.86 41.31 38.99
C VAL A 9 -14.07 40.01 39.77
N GLY A 10 -14.27 38.90 39.07
CA GLY A 10 -14.47 37.57 39.65
C GLY A 10 -13.77 36.51 38.80
N VAL A 11 -12.61 36.09 39.28
CA VAL A 11 -11.68 35.09 38.73
C VAL A 11 -12.43 33.81 38.35
N ALA A 12 -12.56 33.52 37.06
CA ALA A 12 -12.98 32.20 36.57
C ALA A 12 -11.73 31.34 36.37
N GLY A 13 -11.70 30.25 37.12
CA GLY A 13 -10.58 29.32 37.24
C GLY A 13 -10.08 28.79 35.89
N VAL A 14 -8.78 28.53 35.90
CA VAL A 14 -7.99 27.92 34.84
C VAL A 14 -8.63 26.58 34.47
N LEU A 15 -9.39 26.55 33.38
CA LEU A 15 -9.68 25.32 32.67
C LEU A 15 -8.33 24.79 32.22
N SER A 16 -7.89 23.71 32.85
CA SER A 16 -6.76 22.88 32.41
C SER A 16 -7.13 22.25 31.06
N ALA A 17 -7.11 23.08 30.02
CA ALA A 17 -7.16 22.64 28.64
C ALA A 17 -5.77 22.07 28.36
N CYS A 18 -5.67 20.74 28.31
CA CYS A 18 -4.70 20.10 27.44
C CYS A 18 -4.88 20.73 26.07
N VAL A 19 -4.05 21.72 25.75
CA VAL A 19 -3.82 22.14 24.38
C VAL A 19 -3.25 20.89 23.72
N ALA A 20 -4.14 20.11 23.10
CA ALA A 20 -3.75 19.15 22.11
C ALA A 20 -2.93 19.95 21.10
N ALA A 21 -1.62 19.77 21.15
CA ALA A 21 -0.74 20.26 20.11
C ALA A 21 -1.38 19.86 18.77
N PRO A 22 -1.46 20.77 17.79
CA PRO A 22 -1.97 20.40 16.48
C PRO A 22 -1.18 19.16 16.07
N ALA A 23 -1.89 18.03 15.92
CA ALA A 23 -1.30 16.78 15.54
C ALA A 23 -0.50 17.08 14.29
N ALA A 24 0.84 17.10 14.45
CA ALA A 24 1.73 17.20 13.33
C ALA A 24 1.25 16.11 12.39
N LYS A 25 0.70 16.52 11.23
CA LYS A 25 0.26 15.60 10.19
C LYS A 25 1.50 14.78 9.89
N ALA A 26 1.54 13.57 10.45
CA ALA A 26 2.63 12.65 10.21
C ALA A 26 2.75 12.61 8.68
N PRO A 27 3.96 12.81 8.12
CA PRO A 27 4.13 12.69 6.69
C PRO A 27 3.50 11.35 6.35
N SER A 28 2.48 11.35 5.48
CA SER A 28 1.73 10.15 5.14
C SER A 28 2.76 9.10 4.77
N GLY A 29 3.03 8.19 5.71
CA GLY A 29 4.06 7.18 5.55
C GLY A 29 3.67 6.44 4.29
N ALA A 30 4.64 6.25 3.38
CA ALA A 30 4.45 5.44 2.19
C ALA A 30 3.61 4.22 2.60
N ALA A 31 2.42 4.08 2.01
CA ALA A 31 1.47 3.08 2.43
C ALA A 31 2.11 1.72 2.22
N VAL A 32 2.64 1.13 3.30
CA VAL A 32 3.29 -0.18 3.23
C VAL A 32 2.19 -1.18 2.96
N ALA A 33 2.28 -1.87 1.83
CA ALA A 33 1.31 -2.90 1.52
C ALA A 33 1.20 -3.90 2.69
N ARG A 34 0.01 -4.47 2.88
CA ARG A 34 -0.26 -5.48 3.90
C ARG A 34 -0.20 -6.87 3.27
N ALA A 35 0.44 -7.79 3.97
CA ALA A 35 0.42 -9.19 3.58
C ALA A 35 -1.02 -9.75 3.64
N GLY A 36 -1.39 -10.59 2.71
CA GLY A 36 -2.73 -11.17 2.63
C GLY A 36 -2.99 -11.90 1.33
N ALA A 37 -4.05 -12.70 1.32
CA ALA A 37 -4.55 -13.34 0.11
C ALA A 37 -5.96 -12.84 -0.17
N ALA A 38 -6.23 -12.49 -1.43
CA ALA A 38 -7.53 -12.03 -1.89
C ALA A 38 -7.69 -12.37 -3.37
N PRO A 39 -8.92 -12.69 -3.82
CA PRO A 39 -9.16 -12.88 -5.24
C PRO A 39 -9.19 -11.54 -6.00
N VAL A 40 -8.72 -11.55 -7.23
CA VAL A 40 -8.81 -10.45 -8.19
C VAL A 40 -9.57 -10.93 -9.42
N VAL A 41 -10.54 -10.15 -9.88
CA VAL A 41 -11.26 -10.44 -11.13
C VAL A 41 -10.69 -9.57 -12.25
N LEU A 42 -10.26 -10.19 -13.34
CA LEU A 42 -9.83 -9.52 -14.57
C LEU A 42 -10.49 -10.20 -15.76
N ASP A 43 -11.14 -9.42 -16.63
CA ASP A 43 -11.84 -9.91 -17.83
C ASP A 43 -12.84 -11.06 -17.54
N GLY A 44 -13.51 -11.02 -16.39
CA GLY A 44 -14.47 -12.04 -15.96
C GLY A 44 -13.85 -13.31 -15.38
N VAL A 45 -12.51 -13.40 -15.32
CA VAL A 45 -11.79 -14.52 -14.70
C VAL A 45 -11.38 -14.15 -13.28
N SER A 46 -11.65 -15.02 -12.32
CA SER A 46 -11.22 -14.87 -10.92
C SER A 46 -9.86 -15.52 -10.72
N TYR A 47 -8.90 -14.74 -10.26
CA TYR A 47 -7.55 -15.16 -9.92
C TYR A 47 -7.38 -15.15 -8.41
N GLU A 48 -6.88 -16.24 -7.85
CA GLU A 48 -6.32 -16.26 -6.50
C GLU A 48 -5.03 -15.45 -6.50
N THR A 49 -4.91 -14.49 -5.59
CA THR A 49 -3.69 -13.71 -5.42
C THR A 49 -3.23 -13.72 -3.97
N SER A 50 -1.91 -13.62 -3.78
CA SER A 50 -1.30 -13.48 -2.46
C SER A 50 -0.19 -12.46 -2.51
N VAL A 51 -0.19 -11.53 -1.55
CA VAL A 51 0.87 -10.56 -1.31
C VAL A 51 1.56 -10.95 -0.01
N GLN A 52 2.86 -11.25 -0.06
CA GLN A 52 3.61 -11.72 1.10
C GLN A 52 5.03 -11.13 1.11
N PRO A 53 5.67 -11.01 2.29
CA PRO A 53 7.11 -10.82 2.36
C PRO A 53 7.84 -11.92 1.58
N GLY A 54 8.90 -11.54 0.88
CA GLY A 54 9.68 -12.49 0.09
C GLY A 54 11.05 -11.92 -0.25
N PRO A 55 11.88 -12.70 -0.96
CA PRO A 55 13.17 -12.21 -1.42
C PRO A 55 12.98 -11.02 -2.38
N PRO A 56 14.00 -10.16 -2.51
CA PRO A 56 14.01 -9.11 -3.53
C PRO A 56 13.77 -9.67 -4.94
N GLY A 57 13.10 -8.88 -5.76
CA GLY A 57 12.92 -9.15 -7.19
C GLY A 57 14.05 -8.61 -8.03
N THR A 58 13.88 -8.75 -9.35
CA THR A 58 14.86 -8.26 -10.33
C THR A 58 14.20 -7.27 -11.26
N ILE A 59 14.87 -6.15 -11.51
CA ILE A 59 14.56 -5.22 -12.61
C ILE A 59 15.71 -5.32 -13.62
N LEU A 60 15.37 -5.47 -14.91
CA LEU A 60 16.35 -5.48 -15.99
C LEU A 60 16.51 -4.07 -16.55
N LEU A 61 17.70 -3.49 -16.38
CA LEU A 61 18.08 -2.20 -16.97
C LEU A 61 19.09 -2.43 -18.10
N ARG A 62 19.32 -1.40 -18.93
CA ARG A 62 20.33 -1.46 -20.00
C ARG A 62 21.73 -1.80 -19.47
N MET A 63 22.06 -1.32 -18.26
CA MET A 63 23.36 -1.51 -17.61
C MET A 63 23.46 -2.81 -16.79
N GLY A 64 22.39 -3.61 -16.71
CA GLY A 64 22.36 -4.86 -15.96
C GLY A 64 21.12 -5.03 -15.09
N ALA A 65 21.12 -6.10 -14.31
CA ALA A 65 20.06 -6.42 -13.36
C ALA A 65 20.27 -5.67 -12.03
N VAL A 66 19.20 -5.07 -11.51
CA VAL A 66 19.18 -4.47 -10.17
C VAL A 66 18.10 -5.12 -9.29
N GLN A 67 18.31 -5.07 -7.98
CA GLN A 67 17.37 -5.63 -7.01
C GLN A 67 16.15 -4.72 -6.83
N ALA A 68 14.96 -5.32 -6.79
CA ALA A 68 13.70 -4.66 -6.46
C ALA A 68 13.28 -5.04 -5.04
N GLN A 69 13.16 -4.05 -4.17
CA GLN A 69 12.67 -4.26 -2.81
C GLN A 69 11.15 -4.15 -2.79
N GLY A 70 10.51 -4.97 -1.95
CA GLY A 70 9.05 -4.99 -1.78
C GLY A 70 8.54 -6.39 -1.49
N MET A 71 7.23 -6.51 -1.36
CA MET A 71 6.54 -7.77 -1.23
C MET A 71 6.42 -8.50 -2.56
N THR A 72 6.30 -9.82 -2.45
CA THR A 72 6.06 -10.73 -3.56
C THR A 72 4.57 -10.87 -3.79
N VAL A 73 4.15 -10.78 -5.05
CA VAL A 73 2.79 -11.08 -5.48
C VAL A 73 2.77 -12.41 -6.23
N SER A 74 1.95 -13.36 -5.81
CA SER A 74 1.71 -14.61 -6.54
C SER A 74 0.28 -14.69 -7.04
N ILE A 75 0.09 -15.34 -8.20
CA ILE A 75 -1.19 -15.39 -8.91
C ILE A 75 -1.43 -16.78 -9.49
N ARG A 76 -2.65 -17.30 -9.31
CA ARG A 76 -3.12 -18.58 -9.87
C ARG A 76 -4.64 -18.53 -10.09
N PRO A 77 -5.20 -19.22 -11.09
CA PRO A 77 -4.52 -19.88 -12.20
C PRO A 77 -4.09 -18.85 -13.25
N ALA A 78 -2.88 -18.95 -13.75
CA ALA A 78 -2.40 -18.17 -14.89
C ALA A 78 -1.42 -19.01 -15.71
N ALA A 79 -1.67 -19.14 -17.01
CA ALA A 79 -0.84 -19.96 -17.89
C ALA A 79 0.51 -19.28 -18.20
N MET A 80 1.51 -20.06 -18.65
CA MET A 80 2.85 -19.55 -18.97
C MET A 80 2.87 -18.43 -20.03
N TYR A 81 1.92 -18.39 -20.96
CA TYR A 81 1.84 -17.35 -22.00
C TYR A 81 1.10 -16.08 -21.54
N GLN A 82 0.51 -16.09 -20.34
CA GLN A 82 -0.35 -15.01 -19.83
C GLN A 82 0.42 -13.97 -19.01
N GLY A 83 1.71 -13.75 -19.28
CA GLY A 83 2.55 -12.85 -18.48
C GLY A 83 2.03 -11.42 -18.36
N LYS A 84 1.39 -10.89 -19.42
CA LYS A 84 0.73 -9.57 -19.37
C LYS A 84 -0.46 -9.58 -18.41
N ALA A 85 -1.40 -10.51 -18.58
CA ALA A 85 -2.57 -10.62 -17.71
C ALA A 85 -2.16 -10.85 -16.25
N ALA A 86 -1.18 -11.71 -16.01
CA ALA A 86 -0.61 -11.92 -14.69
C ALA A 86 -0.03 -10.62 -14.09
N LYS A 87 0.63 -9.79 -14.89
CA LYS A 87 1.13 -8.48 -14.42
C LYS A 87 -0.02 -7.51 -14.08
N ASP A 88 -1.08 -7.49 -14.87
CA ASP A 88 -2.26 -6.65 -14.62
C ASP A 88 -3.00 -7.09 -13.34
N VAL A 89 -3.17 -8.39 -13.14
CA VAL A 89 -3.70 -8.98 -11.90
C VAL A 89 -2.81 -8.66 -10.70
N ALA A 90 -1.48 -8.73 -10.86
CA ALA A 90 -0.53 -8.42 -9.78
C ALA A 90 -0.63 -6.96 -9.34
N ALA A 91 -0.82 -6.06 -10.31
CA ALA A 91 -1.01 -4.65 -10.05
C ALA A 91 -2.28 -4.40 -9.23
N ALA A 92 -3.39 -5.05 -9.59
CA ALA A 92 -4.64 -4.97 -8.85
C ALA A 92 -4.52 -5.56 -7.43
N ALA A 93 -3.89 -6.73 -7.27
CA ALA A 93 -3.66 -7.36 -5.98
C ALA A 93 -2.82 -6.48 -5.05
N CYS A 94 -1.76 -5.87 -5.56
CA CYS A 94 -0.93 -4.96 -4.78
C CYS A 94 -1.70 -3.69 -4.34
N ALA A 95 -2.54 -3.15 -5.22
CA ALA A 95 -3.40 -2.01 -4.89
C ALA A 95 -4.43 -2.38 -3.79
N GLN A 96 -5.02 -3.57 -3.84
CA GLN A 96 -5.90 -4.08 -2.78
C GLN A 96 -5.16 -4.25 -1.45
N ALA A 97 -3.88 -4.65 -1.50
CA ALA A 97 -3.02 -4.71 -0.33
C ALA A 97 -2.59 -3.33 0.21
N GLY A 98 -2.93 -2.23 -0.49
CA GLY A 98 -2.63 -0.86 -0.08
C GLY A 98 -1.25 -0.36 -0.52
N GLY A 99 -0.54 -1.07 -1.39
CA GLY A 99 0.74 -0.62 -1.96
C GLY A 99 0.64 -0.19 -3.40
N ARG A 100 1.80 0.07 -3.98
CA ARG A 100 2.00 0.42 -5.39
C ARG A 100 2.79 -0.68 -6.09
N PHE A 101 2.25 -1.12 -7.22
CA PHE A 101 2.92 -2.11 -8.05
C PHE A 101 4.06 -1.49 -8.86
N ASN A 102 5.21 -2.17 -8.92
CA ASN A 102 6.35 -1.80 -9.75
C ASN A 102 6.33 -2.60 -11.07
N PRO A 103 5.93 -1.99 -12.20
CA PRO A 103 5.83 -2.71 -13.48
C PRO A 103 7.19 -3.08 -14.09
N ALA A 104 8.29 -2.51 -13.60
CA ALA A 104 9.65 -2.81 -14.08
C ALA A 104 10.19 -4.13 -13.53
N VAL A 105 9.56 -4.70 -12.50
CA VAL A 105 9.94 -6.02 -11.98
C VAL A 105 9.67 -7.11 -13.02
N THR A 106 10.65 -7.99 -13.16
CA THR A 106 10.55 -9.22 -13.95
C THR A 106 9.72 -10.25 -13.19
N GLY A 107 8.62 -10.69 -13.81
CA GLY A 107 7.83 -11.83 -13.31
C GLY A 107 8.42 -13.16 -13.76
N ARG A 108 8.12 -14.23 -13.01
CA ARG A 108 8.52 -15.60 -13.35
C ARG A 108 7.31 -16.53 -13.28
N PHE A 109 7.18 -17.40 -14.27
CA PHE A 109 6.28 -18.55 -14.18
C PHE A 109 6.93 -19.64 -13.31
N ALA A 110 6.30 -19.98 -12.19
CA ALA A 110 6.82 -20.92 -11.20
C ALA A 110 6.40 -22.38 -11.45
N GLY A 111 5.59 -22.63 -12.50
CA GLY A 111 4.91 -23.91 -12.71
C GLY A 111 3.57 -23.95 -11.98
N GLY A 112 2.78 -25.01 -12.18
CA GLY A 112 1.48 -25.19 -11.51
C GLY A 112 0.52 -24.01 -11.69
N GLU A 113 0.50 -23.42 -12.89
CA GLU A 113 -0.33 -22.25 -13.23
C GLU A 113 -0.09 -21.03 -12.33
N THR A 114 1.13 -20.91 -11.79
CA THR A 114 1.48 -19.82 -10.86
C THR A 114 2.48 -18.86 -11.48
N TRP A 115 2.16 -17.57 -11.41
CA TRP A 115 3.09 -16.47 -11.68
C TRP A 115 3.54 -15.82 -10.37
N GLU A 116 4.83 -15.51 -10.26
CA GLU A 116 5.41 -14.78 -9.13
C GLU A 116 6.06 -13.48 -9.59
N PHE A 117 5.80 -12.40 -8.83
CA PHE A 117 6.40 -11.08 -8.99
C PHE A 117 7.04 -10.65 -7.67
N ARG A 118 8.30 -11.01 -7.48
CA ARG A 118 9.07 -10.73 -6.25
C ARG A 118 9.44 -9.24 -6.18
N GLY A 119 9.39 -8.62 -5.01
CA GLY A 119 9.73 -7.21 -4.86
C GLY A 119 8.84 -6.24 -5.64
N ALA A 120 7.64 -6.68 -6.05
CA ALA A 120 6.78 -5.93 -6.96
C ALA A 120 5.78 -5.02 -6.26
N CYS A 121 5.54 -5.18 -4.96
CA CYS A 121 4.53 -4.43 -4.22
C CYS A 121 5.13 -3.68 -3.02
N ALA A 122 5.01 -2.35 -2.97
CA ALA A 122 5.57 -1.52 -1.89
C ALA A 122 4.74 -0.27 -1.60
#